data_AF-A0A4P6MQ37-F1
#
_entry.id   AF-A0A4P6MQ37-F1
#
_cell.length_a   1.000
_cell.length_b   1.000
_cell.length_c   1.000
_cell.angle_alpha   90.00
_cell.angle_beta   90.00
_cell.angle_gamma   90.00
#
_symmetry.space_group_name_H-M   'P 1'
#
loop_
_entity.id
_entity.type
_entity.pdbx_description
1 polymer ?
#
loop_
_entity_poly.entity_id
_entity_poly.type
_entity_poly.pdbx_seq_one_letter_code
_entity_poly.pdbx_strand_id
1 'polypeptide(L)'
;MEEKKYYVETTRSGKKLYRLVRPGTEQMLNCVDKEAIVQIRNLDVTYGYGANTFYALKDLNLNIYQGEVLGLVGESGSGKTTAGRAIIGLTPHSFGQIKILDRVIPKNRDKIFKWSKKGKDIIDFMVNKVQMIFQDPTNSLNPFKNVETVVGEGLSNLKNSKYIYLTNVDTETYVELNKKIEKFNPELVLSKDVWNDVRNNWASEKSLYDFVFTTAMQKLELLKDKLNQEQYQSLLDYLKLRKKSRDEEDKLSENQYKRKLIIDILNQVGLDETVLNRYPLEFSGGQQQRVGICRAVVLQPQILIADEPISALDVSIQAQVINIFKELKEKYNLTIIFIAHDLRMVEYISDRIAVINKGTLLEVGPTKSVIHNPHHPYTQSLLDAVPSIEAEKGSLVGKLYDPNVHNYDKDNQPKWQKVNDKHFVLASDLELESIKEQAKLYKSKFIN
;
A
#
# COMPACT_ATOMS: atom_id res chain seq x y z
N MET A 1 -34.65 2.08 -15.57
CA MET A 1 -34.37 2.16 -14.12
C MET A 1 -33.29 1.14 -13.82
N GLU A 2 -32.10 1.56 -13.37
CA GLU A 2 -31.10 0.60 -12.89
C GLU A 2 -31.67 -0.17 -11.69
N GLU A 3 -31.50 -1.49 -11.68
CA GLU A 3 -31.96 -2.34 -10.59
C GLU A 3 -31.19 -1.98 -9.30
N LYS A 4 -31.91 -1.68 -8.22
CA LYS A 4 -31.30 -1.29 -6.94
C LYS A 4 -30.54 -2.49 -6.36
N LYS A 5 -29.21 -2.38 -6.30
CA LYS A 5 -28.34 -3.38 -5.69
C LYS A 5 -28.16 -3.10 -4.20
N TYR A 6 -28.23 -4.14 -3.37
CA TYR A 6 -28.04 -4.04 -1.93
C TYR A 6 -26.89 -4.92 -1.46
N TYR A 7 -26.04 -4.37 -0.60
CA TYR A 7 -25.13 -5.14 0.22
C TYR A 7 -25.91 -5.67 1.43
N VAL A 8 -25.79 -6.97 1.69
CA VAL A 8 -26.53 -7.66 2.74
C VAL A 8 -25.56 -8.26 3.74
N GLU A 9 -25.74 -7.89 5.00
CA GLU A 9 -25.00 -8.49 6.10
C GLU A 9 -25.95 -9.20 7.06
N THR A 10 -25.57 -10.40 7.50
CA THR A 10 -26.30 -11.12 8.55
C THR A 10 -25.63 -10.90 9.90
N THR A 11 -26.37 -10.35 10.87
CA THR A 11 -25.88 -10.14 12.23
C THR A 11 -25.71 -11.49 12.96
N ARG A 12 -25.03 -11.46 14.12
CA ARG A 12 -24.93 -12.65 15.00
C ARG A 12 -26.30 -13.20 15.46
N SER A 13 -27.32 -12.35 15.52
CA SER A 13 -28.69 -12.74 15.85
C SER A 13 -29.49 -13.28 14.65
N GLY A 14 -28.86 -13.42 13.48
CA GLY A 14 -29.52 -13.87 12.25
C GLY A 14 -30.31 -12.79 11.50
N LYS A 15 -30.34 -11.56 12.02
CA LYS A 15 -31.03 -10.42 11.36
C LYS A 15 -30.26 -9.99 10.12
N LYS A 16 -30.94 -9.83 8.99
CA LYS A 16 -30.36 -9.26 7.76
C LYS A 16 -30.42 -7.74 7.80
N LEU A 17 -29.29 -7.10 7.55
CA LEU A 17 -29.15 -5.67 7.36
C LEU A 17 -28.87 -5.39 5.89
N TYR A 18 -29.63 -4.47 5.31
CA TYR A 18 -29.53 -4.12 3.90
C TYR A 18 -28.99 -2.70 3.77
N ARG A 19 -28.01 -2.52 2.89
CA ARG A 19 -27.51 -1.20 2.49
C ARG A 19 -27.55 -1.07 0.99
N LEU A 20 -28.17 0.00 0.49
CA LEU A 20 -28.14 0.31 -0.93
C LEU A 20 -26.68 0.54 -1.36
N VAL A 21 -26.24 -0.17 -2.38
CA VAL A 21 -24.95 0.11 -3.03
C VAL A 21 -25.15 1.32 -3.91
N ARG A 22 -24.37 2.38 -3.67
CA ARG A 22 -24.46 3.61 -4.48
C ARG A 22 -24.23 3.28 -5.96
N PRO A 23 -25.03 3.82 -6.90
CA PRO A 23 -24.79 3.63 -8.32
C PRO A 23 -23.36 4.07 -8.71
N GLY A 24 -22.77 3.41 -9.69
CA GLY A 24 -21.39 3.63 -10.12
C GLY A 24 -20.30 3.01 -9.22
N THR A 25 -20.64 2.50 -8.02
CA THR A 25 -19.63 1.90 -7.10
C THR A 25 -18.84 0.77 -7.76
N GLU A 26 -19.49 -0.14 -8.48
CA GLU A 26 -18.79 -1.25 -9.17
C GLU A 26 -17.86 -0.76 -10.28
N GLN A 27 -18.23 0.30 -11.00
CA GLN A 27 -17.36 0.88 -12.03
C GLN A 27 -16.13 1.55 -11.41
N MET A 28 -16.32 2.27 -10.31
CA MET A 28 -15.23 2.88 -9.54
C MET A 28 -14.31 1.83 -8.94
N LEU A 29 -14.88 0.76 -8.38
CA LEU A 29 -14.11 -0.30 -7.74
C LEU A 29 -13.26 -1.10 -8.72
N ASN A 30 -13.73 -1.32 -9.95
CA ASN A 30 -13.09 -2.17 -10.95
C ASN A 30 -12.46 -1.36 -12.11
N CYS A 31 -12.03 -0.13 -11.84
CA CYS A 31 -11.49 0.76 -12.87
C CYS A 31 -10.03 0.45 -13.28
N VAL A 32 -9.32 -0.40 -12.54
CA VAL A 32 -7.94 -0.78 -12.86
C VAL A 32 -7.90 -2.25 -13.25
N ASP A 33 -7.22 -2.55 -14.36
CA ASP A 33 -7.04 -3.89 -14.91
C ASP A 33 -5.92 -4.66 -14.17
N LYS A 34 -6.04 -4.75 -12.84
CA LYS A 34 -5.12 -5.46 -11.96
C LYS A 34 -5.90 -6.27 -10.92
N GLU A 35 -5.23 -7.21 -10.26
CA GLU A 35 -5.81 -7.94 -9.14
C GLU A 35 -5.97 -7.02 -7.91
N ALA A 36 -7.19 -6.96 -7.36
CA ALA A 36 -7.47 -6.25 -6.11
C ALA A 36 -7.15 -7.14 -4.90
N ILE A 37 -6.04 -6.85 -4.22
CA ILE A 37 -5.57 -7.62 -3.06
C ILE A 37 -6.15 -7.13 -1.74
N VAL A 38 -6.71 -5.92 -1.68
CA VAL A 38 -7.53 -5.46 -0.57
C VAL A 38 -8.85 -4.96 -1.12
N GLN A 39 -9.95 -5.49 -0.60
CA GLN A 39 -11.31 -5.17 -1.01
C GLN A 39 -12.12 -4.73 0.22
N ILE A 40 -12.58 -3.49 0.19
CA ILE A 40 -13.39 -2.90 1.24
C ILE A 40 -14.80 -2.69 0.69
N ARG A 41 -15.82 -3.22 1.37
CA ARG A 41 -17.22 -3.13 0.96
C ARG A 41 -18.08 -2.59 2.09
N ASN A 42 -18.72 -1.45 1.83
CA ASN A 42 -19.67 -0.76 2.69
C ASN A 42 -19.18 -0.61 4.15
N LEU A 43 -17.89 -0.31 4.33
CA LEU A 43 -17.30 -0.30 5.67
C LEU A 43 -17.76 0.92 6.47
N ASP A 44 -18.32 0.67 7.66
CA ASP A 44 -18.57 1.69 8.67
C ASP A 44 -17.71 1.47 9.90
N VAL A 45 -17.18 2.57 10.43
CA VAL A 45 -16.53 2.61 11.73
C VAL A 45 -17.19 3.70 12.56
N THR A 46 -17.70 3.32 13.72
CA THR A 46 -18.36 4.20 14.66
C THR A 46 -17.61 4.23 15.97
N TYR A 47 -17.47 5.40 16.57
CA TYR A 47 -16.94 5.59 17.93
C TYR A 47 -18.03 6.16 18.84
N GLY A 48 -17.80 6.06 20.15
CA GLY A 48 -18.76 6.47 21.17
C GLY A 48 -19.76 5.37 21.51
N TYR A 49 -20.65 5.71 22.44
CA TYR A 49 -21.69 4.81 22.95
C TYR A 49 -23.02 5.54 23.10
N GLY A 50 -24.12 4.84 22.86
CA GLY A 50 -25.46 5.40 23.01
C GLY A 50 -25.68 6.64 22.14
N ALA A 51 -26.19 7.71 22.75
CA ALA A 51 -26.50 8.97 22.07
C ALA A 51 -25.26 9.69 21.49
N ASN A 52 -24.06 9.42 22.00
CA ASN A 52 -22.81 10.04 21.55
C ASN A 52 -22.10 9.25 20.45
N THR A 53 -22.80 8.33 19.78
CA THR A 53 -22.22 7.52 18.69
C THR A 53 -22.06 8.38 17.44
N PHE A 54 -20.85 8.44 16.88
CA PHE A 54 -20.59 9.13 15.61
C PHE A 54 -19.86 8.23 14.62
N TYR A 55 -20.02 8.51 13.33
CA TYR A 55 -19.32 7.82 12.25
C TYR A 55 -17.95 8.45 12.01
N ALA A 56 -16.89 7.67 12.19
CA ALA A 56 -15.56 8.03 11.71
C ALA A 56 -15.32 7.58 10.26
N LEU A 57 -15.97 6.48 9.85
CA LEU A 57 -16.07 6.05 8.46
C LEU A 57 -17.51 5.68 8.15
N LYS A 58 -17.99 6.08 6.99
CA LYS A 58 -19.35 5.82 6.53
C LYS A 58 -19.34 5.38 5.08
N ASP A 59 -19.80 4.16 4.84
CA ASP A 59 -19.95 3.58 3.51
C ASP A 59 -18.66 3.59 2.66
N LEU A 60 -17.54 3.28 3.30
CA LEU A 60 -16.26 3.20 2.61
C LEU A 60 -16.22 1.97 1.69
N ASN A 61 -16.00 2.21 0.41
CA ASN A 61 -15.87 1.20 -0.63
C ASN A 61 -14.58 1.49 -1.41
N LEU A 62 -13.64 0.54 -1.43
CA LEU A 62 -12.33 0.77 -2.05
C LEU A 62 -11.68 -0.56 -2.45
N ASN A 63 -10.99 -0.56 -3.59
CA ASN A 63 -10.07 -1.63 -3.99
C ASN A 63 -8.65 -1.08 -3.99
N ILE A 64 -7.74 -1.82 -3.35
CA ILE A 64 -6.29 -1.62 -3.48
C ILE A 64 -5.72 -2.78 -4.30
N TYR A 65 -4.98 -2.43 -5.34
CA TYR A 65 -4.50 -3.32 -6.37
C TYR A 65 -3.04 -3.68 -6.17
N GLN A 66 -2.67 -4.85 -6.66
CA GLN A 66 -1.34 -5.40 -6.50
C GLN A 66 -0.23 -4.48 -7.05
N GLY A 67 0.78 -4.25 -6.21
CA GLY A 67 1.96 -3.44 -6.53
C GLY A 67 1.68 -1.96 -6.70
N GLU A 68 0.46 -1.49 -6.37
CA GLU A 68 0.13 -0.08 -6.43
C GLU A 68 0.46 0.64 -5.12
N VAL A 69 0.73 1.93 -5.21
CA VAL A 69 0.69 2.87 -4.08
C VAL A 69 -0.60 3.66 -4.19
N LEU A 70 -1.50 3.45 -3.23
CA LEU A 70 -2.73 4.22 -3.09
C LEU A 70 -2.55 5.30 -2.03
N GLY A 71 -2.56 6.56 -2.46
CA GLY A 71 -2.59 7.73 -1.59
C GLY A 71 -3.97 7.93 -0.98
N LEU A 72 -4.12 7.85 0.35
CA LEU A 72 -5.35 8.20 1.05
C LEU A 72 -5.19 9.57 1.70
N VAL A 73 -5.93 10.57 1.20
CA VAL A 73 -5.67 11.99 1.49
C VAL A 73 -6.90 12.72 2.01
N GLY A 74 -6.67 13.77 2.80
CA GLY A 74 -7.69 14.61 3.41
C GLY A 74 -7.17 15.31 4.66
N GLU A 75 -7.96 16.23 5.20
CA GLU A 75 -7.61 16.98 6.41
C GLU A 75 -7.44 16.10 7.66
N SER A 76 -6.86 16.67 8.71
CA SER A 76 -6.81 16.02 10.03
C SER A 76 -8.23 15.71 10.51
N GLY A 77 -8.45 14.50 11.05
CA GLY A 77 -9.76 14.04 11.49
C GLY A 77 -10.73 13.59 10.38
N SER A 78 -10.31 13.55 9.11
CA SER A 78 -11.19 13.11 8.00
C SER A 78 -11.48 11.60 7.97
N GLY A 79 -10.79 10.79 8.78
CA GLY A 79 -10.99 9.34 8.90
C GLY A 79 -9.87 8.47 8.31
N LYS A 80 -8.78 9.05 7.79
CA LYS A 80 -7.67 8.32 7.14
C LYS A 80 -7.03 7.25 8.04
N THR A 81 -6.55 7.66 9.21
CA THR A 81 -5.93 6.76 10.21
C THR A 81 -6.93 5.70 10.69
N THR A 82 -8.21 6.06 10.84
CA THR A 82 -9.27 5.08 11.16
C THR A 82 -9.42 4.03 10.04
N ALA A 83 -9.35 4.43 8.77
CA ALA A 83 -9.39 3.50 7.65
C ALA A 83 -8.18 2.56 7.63
N GLY A 84 -6.97 3.10 7.77
CA GLY A 84 -5.74 2.30 7.86
C GLY A 84 -5.79 1.27 8.99
N ARG A 85 -6.18 1.70 10.20
CA ARG A 85 -6.32 0.82 11.37
C ARG A 85 -7.43 -0.21 11.23
N ALA A 86 -8.53 0.14 10.57
CA ALA A 86 -9.63 -0.80 10.32
C ALA A 86 -9.20 -1.91 9.33
N ILE A 87 -8.47 -1.56 8.26
CA ILE A 87 -7.95 -2.51 7.27
C ILE A 87 -7.12 -3.60 7.95
N ILE A 88 -6.25 -3.23 8.90
CA ILE A 88 -5.39 -4.18 9.62
C ILE A 88 -6.02 -4.80 10.87
N GLY A 89 -7.31 -4.53 11.11
CA GLY A 89 -8.06 -5.06 12.26
C GLY A 89 -7.59 -4.53 13.62
N LEU A 90 -6.90 -3.37 13.67
CA LEU A 90 -6.64 -2.64 14.92
C LEU A 90 -7.85 -1.82 15.38
N THR A 91 -8.74 -1.45 14.47
CA THR A 91 -9.99 -0.77 14.81
C THR A 91 -11.18 -1.64 14.36
N PRO A 92 -12.09 -2.00 15.29
CA PRO A 92 -13.29 -2.73 14.92
C PRO A 92 -14.19 -1.92 13.98
N HIS A 93 -14.88 -2.59 13.09
CA HIS A 93 -15.88 -1.97 12.22
C HIS A 93 -17.29 -2.46 12.55
N SER A 94 -18.27 -1.56 12.45
CA SER A 94 -19.66 -1.81 12.82
C SER A 94 -20.46 -2.44 11.67
N PHE A 95 -20.17 -2.07 10.43
CA PHE A 95 -20.84 -2.59 9.23
C PHE A 95 -19.85 -2.86 8.09
N GLY A 96 -20.22 -3.75 7.16
CA GLY A 96 -19.43 -4.03 5.97
C GLY A 96 -18.40 -5.14 6.15
N GLN A 97 -17.49 -5.23 5.18
CA GLN A 97 -16.47 -6.28 5.11
C GLN A 97 -15.14 -5.72 4.58
N ILE A 98 -14.04 -6.27 5.11
CA ILE A 98 -12.70 -6.11 4.57
C ILE A 98 -12.20 -7.50 4.19
N LYS A 99 -11.77 -7.65 2.94
CA LYS A 99 -11.09 -8.85 2.43
C LYS A 99 -9.68 -8.48 2.03
N ILE A 100 -8.70 -9.25 2.49
CA ILE A 100 -7.29 -9.13 2.15
C ILE A 100 -6.86 -10.46 1.54
N LEU A 101 -6.36 -10.44 0.30
CA LEU A 101 -6.06 -11.61 -0.51
C LEU A 101 -7.28 -12.55 -0.55
N ASP A 102 -7.14 -13.77 -0.03
CA ASP A 102 -8.18 -14.79 0.07
C ASP A 102 -8.92 -14.78 1.42
N ARG A 103 -8.56 -13.90 2.36
CA ARG A 103 -9.08 -13.90 3.73
C ARG A 103 -10.01 -12.73 4.02
N VAL A 104 -11.13 -13.03 4.70
CA VAL A 104 -12.03 -12.01 5.26
C VAL A 104 -11.56 -11.64 6.67
N ILE A 105 -11.30 -10.36 6.89
CA ILE A 105 -10.85 -9.85 8.18
C ILE A 105 -12.03 -9.76 9.15
N PRO A 106 -11.93 -10.33 10.37
CA PRO A 106 -13.01 -10.27 11.34
C PRO A 106 -13.32 -8.84 11.78
N LYS A 107 -14.61 -8.56 11.97
CA LYS A 107 -15.12 -7.25 12.42
C LYS A 107 -14.47 -6.70 13.67
N ASN A 108 -14.16 -7.59 14.61
CA ASN A 108 -13.49 -7.25 15.84
C ASN A 108 -12.43 -8.32 16.10
N ARG A 109 -11.17 -7.95 15.88
CA ARG A 109 -10.03 -8.86 16.01
C ARG A 109 -9.76 -9.26 17.47
N ASP A 110 -10.01 -8.38 18.42
CA ASP A 110 -9.74 -8.64 19.85
C ASP A 110 -10.69 -9.69 20.43
N LYS A 111 -11.85 -9.90 19.80
CA LYS A 111 -12.79 -10.97 20.14
C LYS A 111 -12.42 -12.32 19.52
N ILE A 112 -11.32 -12.40 18.76
CA ILE A 112 -10.82 -13.66 18.22
C ILE A 112 -10.11 -14.43 19.32
N PHE A 113 -10.53 -15.67 19.56
CA PHE A 113 -9.82 -16.57 20.45
C PHE A 113 -8.50 -17.01 19.82
N LYS A 114 -7.38 -16.42 20.26
CA LYS A 114 -6.04 -16.62 19.67
C LYS A 114 -5.60 -18.09 19.64
N TRP A 115 -6.07 -18.90 20.59
CA TRP A 115 -5.74 -20.32 20.70
C TRP A 115 -6.58 -21.22 19.77
N SER A 116 -7.64 -20.69 19.15
CA SER A 116 -8.38 -21.43 18.14
C SER A 116 -7.56 -21.52 16.86
N LYS A 117 -7.66 -22.64 16.13
CA LYS A 117 -6.96 -22.83 14.84
C LYS A 117 -7.23 -21.67 13.86
N LYS A 118 -8.49 -21.23 13.78
CA LYS A 118 -8.91 -20.09 12.93
C LYS A 118 -8.35 -18.76 13.42
N GLY A 119 -8.28 -18.55 14.73
CA GLY A 119 -7.72 -17.33 15.30
C GLY A 119 -6.22 -17.21 15.07
N LYS A 120 -5.49 -18.32 15.26
CA LYS A 120 -4.07 -18.41 14.96
C LYS A 120 -3.79 -18.18 13.48
N ASP A 121 -4.52 -18.83 12.57
CA ASP A 121 -4.39 -18.64 11.11
C ASP A 121 -4.53 -17.17 10.69
N ILE A 122 -5.54 -16.46 11.21
CA ILE A 122 -5.75 -15.04 10.89
C ILE A 122 -4.61 -14.18 11.45
N ILE A 123 -4.15 -14.45 12.67
CA ILE A 123 -3.04 -13.69 13.27
C ILE A 123 -1.76 -13.92 12.48
N ASP A 124 -1.41 -15.17 12.19
CA ASP A 124 -0.22 -15.53 11.43
C ASP A 124 -0.29 -14.91 10.02
N PHE A 125 -1.45 -14.95 9.37
CA PHE A 125 -1.68 -14.26 8.09
C PHE A 125 -1.42 -12.76 8.20
N MET A 126 -2.02 -12.09 9.19
CA MET A 126 -1.87 -10.64 9.35
C MET A 126 -0.41 -10.26 9.60
N VAL A 127 0.29 -10.94 10.53
CA VAL A 127 1.69 -10.62 10.86
C VAL A 127 2.62 -10.87 9.66
N ASN A 128 2.37 -11.89 8.84
CA ASN A 128 3.24 -12.20 7.69
C ASN A 128 2.93 -11.36 6.44
N LYS A 129 1.67 -10.97 6.23
CA LYS A 129 1.24 -10.36 4.95
C LYS A 129 0.97 -8.88 5.03
N VAL A 130 0.71 -8.35 6.22
CA VAL A 130 0.24 -6.98 6.41
C VAL A 130 1.00 -6.29 7.52
N GLN A 131 1.64 -5.16 7.21
CA GLN A 131 2.41 -4.38 8.17
C GLN A 131 1.97 -2.92 8.15
N MET A 132 2.25 -2.21 9.24
CA MET A 132 1.90 -0.81 9.38
C MET A 132 3.07 -0.02 9.96
N ILE A 133 3.31 1.15 9.38
CA ILE A 133 4.16 2.20 9.93
C ILE A 133 3.22 3.23 10.55
N PHE A 134 3.43 3.51 11.84
CA PHE A 134 2.64 4.47 12.59
C PHE A 134 3.19 5.89 12.42
N GLN A 135 2.31 6.89 12.61
CA GLN A 135 2.60 8.32 12.48
C GLN A 135 3.75 8.82 13.36
N ASP A 136 3.95 8.21 14.52
CA ASP A 136 5.01 8.60 15.45
C ASP A 136 6.03 7.47 15.64
N PRO A 137 7.21 7.56 15.01
CA PRO A 137 8.24 6.55 15.17
C PRO A 137 8.74 6.47 16.61
N THR A 138 8.85 7.58 17.35
CA THR A 138 9.38 7.61 18.72
C THR A 138 8.57 6.73 19.65
N ASN A 139 7.25 6.83 19.56
CA ASN A 139 6.31 6.07 20.39
C ASN A 139 6.12 4.62 19.90
N SER A 140 6.49 4.33 18.65
CA SER A 140 6.35 2.99 18.07
C SER A 140 7.54 2.06 18.35
N LEU A 141 8.72 2.63 18.61
CA LEU A 141 9.96 1.89 18.86
C LEU A 141 10.19 1.74 20.37
N ASN A 142 10.70 0.57 20.79
CA ASN A 142 11.05 0.36 22.20
C ASN A 142 12.38 1.07 22.53
N PRO A 143 12.40 2.11 23.38
CA PRO A 143 13.61 2.90 23.63
C PRO A 143 14.68 2.12 24.43
N PHE A 144 14.30 1.01 25.06
CA PHE A 144 15.18 0.17 25.89
C PHE A 144 15.71 -1.06 25.14
N LYS A 145 15.50 -1.12 23.83
CA LYS A 145 16.02 -2.19 22.95
C LYS A 145 16.88 -1.58 21.85
N ASN A 146 17.96 -2.27 21.50
CA ASN A 146 18.83 -1.83 20.42
C ASN A 146 18.16 -2.03 19.05
N VAL A 147 18.72 -1.39 18.02
CA VAL A 147 18.19 -1.43 16.64
C VAL A 147 18.07 -2.86 16.13
N GLU A 148 19.05 -3.74 16.37
CA GLU A 148 18.99 -5.13 15.94
C GLU A 148 17.75 -5.85 16.51
N THR A 149 17.47 -5.66 17.81
CA THR A 149 16.32 -6.27 18.47
C THR A 149 15.00 -5.67 17.97
N VAL A 150 14.96 -4.35 17.78
CA VAL A 150 13.75 -3.63 17.35
C VAL A 150 13.37 -4.01 15.92
N VAL A 151 14.33 -4.04 14.99
CA VAL A 151 14.09 -4.46 13.61
C VAL A 151 13.82 -5.96 13.55
N GLY A 152 14.59 -6.78 14.27
CA GLY A 152 14.47 -8.24 14.28
C GLY A 152 13.32 -8.83 15.10
N GLU A 153 12.47 -8.00 15.71
CA GLU A 153 11.38 -8.44 16.60
C GLU A 153 10.43 -9.41 15.88
N GLY A 154 9.94 -9.02 14.69
CA GLY A 154 9.02 -9.82 13.90
C GLY A 154 9.62 -11.18 13.49
N LEU A 155 10.87 -11.16 13.04
CA LEU A 155 11.61 -12.36 12.64
C LEU A 155 11.80 -13.32 13.82
N SER A 156 12.08 -12.79 15.01
CA SER A 156 12.27 -13.59 16.23
C SER A 156 10.96 -14.25 16.69
N ASN A 157 9.84 -13.55 16.52
CA ASN A 157 8.52 -14.05 16.90
C ASN A 157 8.01 -15.15 15.95
N LEU A 158 8.28 -15.02 14.66
CA LEU A 158 7.78 -15.93 13.63
C LEU A 158 8.73 -17.09 13.30
N LYS A 159 10.04 -16.93 13.57
CA LYS A 159 11.08 -17.94 13.26
C LYS A 159 11.05 -18.40 11.79
N ASN A 160 10.86 -17.44 10.89
CA ASN A 160 10.75 -17.64 9.44
C ASN A 160 11.87 -16.93 8.66
N SER A 161 12.98 -16.59 9.32
CA SER A 161 14.08 -15.81 8.74
C SER A 161 14.74 -16.58 7.59
N LYS A 162 14.94 -17.90 7.74
CA LYS A 162 15.40 -18.77 6.66
C LYS A 162 14.54 -18.61 5.40
N TYR A 163 13.23 -18.81 5.54
CA TYR A 163 12.29 -18.75 4.43
C TYR A 163 12.34 -17.39 3.71
N ILE A 164 12.26 -16.29 4.48
CA ILE A 164 12.28 -14.93 3.93
C ILE A 164 13.60 -14.69 3.18
N TYR A 165 14.73 -14.94 3.84
CA TYR A 165 16.05 -14.67 3.25
C TYR A 165 16.27 -15.45 1.95
N LEU A 166 15.98 -16.73 1.97
CA LEU A 166 16.23 -17.60 0.83
C LEU A 166 15.31 -17.31 -0.36
N THR A 167 14.02 -17.06 -0.10
CA THR A 167 13.08 -16.68 -1.16
C THR A 167 13.43 -15.33 -1.79
N ASN A 168 14.09 -14.42 -1.06
CA ASN A 168 14.65 -13.21 -1.64
C ASN A 168 15.81 -13.49 -2.57
N VAL A 169 16.76 -14.33 -2.14
CA VAL A 169 17.91 -14.68 -2.98
C VAL A 169 17.42 -15.27 -4.31
N ASP A 170 16.41 -16.13 -4.25
CA ASP A 170 15.81 -16.75 -5.44
C ASP A 170 15.09 -15.71 -6.31
N THR A 171 14.25 -14.86 -5.71
CA THR A 171 13.50 -13.79 -6.40
C THR A 171 14.44 -12.79 -7.08
N GLU A 172 15.42 -12.25 -6.34
CA GLU A 172 16.42 -11.31 -6.86
C GLU A 172 17.21 -11.94 -8.01
N THR A 173 17.54 -13.23 -7.90
CA THR A 173 18.24 -13.95 -8.98
C THR A 173 17.41 -14.00 -10.26
N TYR A 174 16.10 -14.28 -10.16
CA TYR A 174 15.23 -14.33 -11.34
C TYR A 174 14.97 -12.93 -11.94
N VAL A 175 14.76 -11.92 -11.10
CA VAL A 175 14.60 -10.52 -11.53
C VAL A 175 15.84 -10.03 -12.25
N GLU A 176 17.03 -10.23 -11.69
CA GLU A 176 18.29 -9.80 -12.31
C GLU A 176 18.63 -10.61 -13.56
N LEU A 177 18.29 -11.90 -13.61
CA LEU A 177 18.40 -12.69 -14.83
C LEU A 177 17.54 -12.08 -15.96
N ASN A 178 16.28 -11.76 -15.67
CA ASN A 178 15.37 -11.18 -16.67
C ASN A 178 15.87 -9.81 -17.15
N LYS A 179 16.35 -8.95 -16.24
CA LYS A 179 16.97 -7.66 -16.59
C LYS A 179 18.22 -7.81 -17.44
N LYS A 180 19.08 -8.81 -17.17
CA LYS A 180 20.27 -9.08 -17.98
C LYS A 180 19.89 -9.51 -19.40
N ILE A 181 18.86 -10.34 -19.53
CA ILE A 181 18.35 -10.76 -20.84
C ILE A 181 17.75 -9.56 -21.59
N GLU A 182 16.94 -8.74 -20.91
CA GLU A 182 16.33 -7.53 -21.48
C GLU A 182 17.39 -6.57 -22.05
N LYS A 183 18.54 -6.42 -21.37
CA LYS A 183 19.68 -5.62 -21.86
C LYS A 183 20.31 -6.15 -23.13
N PHE A 184 20.27 -7.47 -23.36
CA PHE A 184 20.79 -8.08 -24.59
C PHE A 184 19.75 -8.03 -25.71
N ASN A 185 18.51 -8.43 -25.40
CA ASN A 185 17.38 -8.35 -26.31
C ASN A 185 16.06 -8.30 -25.53
N PRO A 186 15.30 -7.18 -25.61
CA PRO A 186 14.01 -7.03 -24.94
C PRO A 186 12.94 -8.05 -25.35
N GLU A 187 13.02 -8.64 -26.55
CA GLU A 187 12.04 -9.62 -27.03
C GLU A 187 12.27 -11.03 -26.45
N LEU A 188 13.46 -11.29 -25.88
CA LEU A 188 13.86 -12.60 -25.37
C LEU A 188 13.68 -12.74 -23.86
N VAL A 189 13.12 -11.73 -23.18
CA VAL A 189 12.86 -11.79 -21.74
C VAL A 189 12.06 -13.04 -21.36
N LEU A 190 12.45 -13.67 -20.26
CA LEU A 190 11.79 -14.89 -19.78
C LEU A 190 10.35 -14.61 -19.33
N SER A 191 10.09 -13.37 -18.92
CA SER A 191 8.79 -12.90 -18.50
C SER A 191 8.60 -11.41 -18.74
N LYS A 192 7.38 -11.04 -19.12
CA LYS A 192 6.93 -9.64 -19.16
C LYS A 192 6.49 -9.13 -17.78
N ASP A 193 6.11 -10.04 -16.88
CA ASP A 193 5.78 -9.75 -15.48
C ASP A 193 6.45 -10.78 -14.56
N VAL A 194 7.72 -10.50 -14.27
CA VAL A 194 8.59 -11.33 -13.43
C VAL A 194 7.96 -11.60 -12.06
N TRP A 195 7.26 -10.62 -11.51
CA TRP A 195 6.66 -10.76 -10.18
C TRP A 195 5.45 -11.67 -10.18
N ASN A 196 4.67 -11.68 -11.25
CA ASN A 196 3.57 -12.62 -11.38
C ASN A 196 4.09 -14.06 -11.48
N ASP A 197 5.16 -14.28 -12.26
CA ASP A 197 5.82 -15.59 -12.33
C ASP A 197 6.34 -16.05 -10.96
N VAL A 198 7.05 -15.19 -10.24
CA VAL A 198 7.57 -15.50 -8.90
C VAL A 198 6.42 -15.90 -7.97
N ARG A 199 5.35 -15.10 -7.91
CA ARG A 199 4.18 -15.39 -7.06
C ARG A 199 3.51 -16.72 -7.37
N ASN A 200 3.32 -17.02 -8.65
CA ASN A 200 2.69 -18.27 -9.08
C ASN A 200 3.49 -19.51 -8.69
N ASN A 201 4.80 -19.34 -8.45
CA ASN A 201 5.70 -20.41 -8.04
C ASN A 201 6.13 -20.32 -6.56
N TRP A 202 5.57 -19.39 -5.78
CA TRP A 202 5.93 -19.12 -4.38
C TRP A 202 5.09 -19.91 -3.35
N ALA A 203 4.66 -21.13 -3.70
CA ALA A 203 3.91 -21.97 -2.76
C ALA A 203 4.77 -22.48 -1.60
N SER A 204 6.08 -22.67 -1.84
CA SER A 204 7.06 -23.09 -0.84
C SER A 204 8.46 -22.64 -1.26
N GLU A 205 9.42 -22.64 -0.31
CA GLU A 205 10.84 -22.37 -0.59
C GLU A 205 11.35 -23.24 -1.76
N LYS A 206 11.08 -24.55 -1.71
CA LYS A 206 11.52 -25.50 -2.73
C LYS A 206 10.91 -25.21 -4.10
N SER A 207 9.62 -24.89 -4.14
CA SER A 207 8.91 -24.56 -5.39
C SER A 207 9.54 -23.37 -6.10
N LEU A 208 9.88 -22.31 -5.33
CA LEU A 208 10.50 -21.13 -5.90
C LEU A 208 11.95 -21.43 -6.34
N TYR A 209 12.71 -22.16 -5.54
CA TYR A 209 14.06 -22.62 -5.91
C TYR A 209 14.06 -23.40 -7.23
N ASP A 210 13.18 -24.39 -7.38
CA ASP A 210 13.09 -25.22 -8.59
C ASP A 210 12.65 -24.38 -9.80
N PHE A 211 11.75 -23.42 -9.61
CA PHE A 211 11.38 -22.47 -10.66
C PHE A 211 12.58 -21.64 -11.13
N VAL A 212 13.34 -21.05 -10.21
CA VAL A 212 14.45 -20.15 -10.54
C VAL A 212 15.67 -20.91 -11.10
N PHE A 213 16.04 -22.04 -10.51
CA PHE A 213 17.30 -22.71 -10.86
C PHE A 213 17.15 -23.91 -11.81
N THR A 214 15.95 -24.45 -11.96
CA THR A 214 15.67 -25.56 -12.90
C THR A 214 14.87 -25.04 -14.08
N THR A 215 13.71 -24.43 -13.85
CA THR A 215 12.82 -24.00 -14.93
C THR A 215 13.40 -22.83 -15.72
N ALA A 216 13.95 -21.81 -15.05
CA ALA A 216 14.59 -20.70 -15.77
C ALA A 216 15.83 -21.14 -16.56
N MET A 217 16.58 -22.14 -16.07
CA MET A 217 17.73 -22.70 -16.78
C MET A 217 17.29 -23.42 -18.07
N GLN A 218 16.21 -24.21 -18.02
CA GLN A 218 15.62 -24.84 -19.20
C GLN A 218 15.13 -23.78 -20.20
N LYS A 219 14.46 -22.73 -19.73
CA LYS A 219 14.04 -21.62 -20.61
C LYS A 219 15.23 -20.91 -21.25
N LEU A 220 16.32 -20.71 -20.50
CA LEU A 220 17.54 -20.09 -21.02
C LEU A 220 18.19 -20.96 -22.11
N GLU A 221 18.18 -22.29 -21.95
CA GLU A 221 18.72 -23.22 -22.95
C GLU A 221 17.97 -23.11 -24.29
N LEU A 222 16.65 -22.89 -24.28
CA LEU A 222 15.86 -22.64 -25.49
C LEU A 222 16.24 -21.33 -26.21
N LEU A 223 16.93 -20.41 -25.54
CA LEU A 223 17.40 -19.14 -26.11
C LEU A 223 18.82 -19.24 -26.67
N LYS A 224 19.50 -20.38 -26.54
CA LYS A 224 20.91 -20.57 -26.92
C LYS A 224 21.19 -20.18 -28.37
N ASP A 225 20.29 -20.54 -29.29
CA ASP A 225 20.48 -20.25 -30.72
C ASP A 225 20.09 -18.81 -31.11
N LYS A 226 19.40 -18.09 -30.21
CA LYS A 226 18.95 -16.70 -30.41
C LYS A 226 19.90 -15.66 -29.80
N LEU A 227 20.81 -16.10 -28.94
CA LEU A 227 21.84 -15.29 -28.31
C LEU A 227 23.20 -15.63 -28.90
N ASN A 228 24.14 -14.68 -28.88
CA ASN A 228 25.51 -15.02 -29.22
C ASN A 228 26.13 -15.87 -28.07
N GLN A 229 27.21 -16.59 -28.39
CA GLN A 229 27.83 -17.55 -27.46
C GLN A 229 28.29 -16.88 -26.16
N GLU A 230 28.81 -15.66 -26.22
CA GLU A 230 29.29 -14.91 -25.06
C GLU A 230 28.14 -14.48 -24.13
N GLN A 231 27.05 -13.94 -24.69
CA GLN A 231 25.85 -13.55 -23.94
C GLN A 231 25.23 -14.76 -23.23
N TYR A 232 25.04 -15.87 -23.96
CA TYR A 232 24.49 -17.08 -23.39
C TYR A 232 25.36 -17.62 -22.24
N GLN A 233 26.68 -17.68 -22.45
CA GLN A 233 27.61 -18.16 -21.43
C GLN A 233 27.60 -17.26 -20.19
N SER A 234 27.56 -15.94 -20.37
CA SER A 234 27.45 -14.97 -19.27
C SER A 234 26.21 -15.18 -18.40
N LEU A 235 25.04 -15.43 -19.02
CA LEU A 235 23.79 -15.71 -18.31
C LEU A 235 23.82 -17.06 -17.57
N LEU A 236 24.37 -18.09 -18.22
CA LEU A 236 24.48 -19.42 -17.64
C LEU A 236 25.44 -19.41 -16.43
N ASP A 237 26.57 -18.72 -16.54
CA ASP A 237 27.55 -18.59 -15.47
C ASP A 237 26.98 -17.79 -14.30
N TYR A 238 26.22 -16.73 -14.58
CA TYR A 238 25.48 -15.99 -13.55
C TYR A 238 24.53 -16.92 -12.77
N LEU A 239 23.68 -17.71 -13.45
CA LEU A 239 22.76 -18.63 -12.79
C LEU A 239 23.48 -19.72 -11.99
N LYS A 240 24.55 -20.32 -12.54
CA LYS A 240 25.34 -21.35 -11.85
C LYS A 240 26.01 -20.79 -10.59
N LEU A 241 26.61 -19.61 -10.70
CA LEU A 241 27.24 -18.92 -9.57
C LEU A 241 26.23 -18.62 -8.47
N ARG A 242 25.06 -18.07 -8.83
CA ARG A 242 23.98 -17.77 -7.88
C ARG A 242 23.43 -19.03 -7.22
N LYS A 243 23.24 -20.11 -7.98
CA LYS A 243 22.82 -21.41 -7.43
C LYS A 243 23.81 -21.93 -6.38
N LYS A 244 25.10 -21.94 -6.72
CA LYS A 244 26.15 -22.38 -5.78
C LYS A 244 26.15 -21.54 -4.50
N SER A 245 26.09 -20.22 -4.63
CA SER A 245 26.02 -19.31 -3.47
C SER A 245 24.77 -19.58 -2.62
N ARG A 246 23.62 -19.77 -3.25
CA ARG A 246 22.35 -20.06 -2.59
C ARG A 246 22.36 -21.40 -1.83
N ASP A 247 23.01 -22.43 -2.38
CA ASP A 247 23.15 -23.74 -1.76
C ASP A 247 24.14 -23.72 -0.58
N GLU A 248 25.15 -22.85 -0.62
CA GLU A 248 26.05 -22.59 0.51
C GLU A 248 25.33 -21.83 1.63
N GLU A 249 24.54 -20.82 1.26
CA GLU A 249 23.76 -20.02 2.22
C GLU A 249 22.64 -20.82 2.89
N ASP A 250 22.10 -21.87 2.25
CA ASP A 250 21.08 -22.75 2.84
C ASP A 250 21.51 -23.42 4.17
N LYS A 251 22.83 -23.47 4.40
CA LYS A 251 23.48 -24.09 5.56
C LYS A 251 23.57 -23.15 6.77
N LEU A 252 23.16 -21.89 6.64
CA LEU A 252 23.19 -20.91 7.72
C LEU A 252 22.18 -21.26 8.83
N SER A 253 22.47 -20.79 10.04
CA SER A 253 21.55 -20.85 11.18
C SER A 253 20.47 -19.76 11.10
N GLU A 254 19.34 -19.98 11.78
CA GLU A 254 18.23 -19.02 11.85
C GLU A 254 18.67 -17.62 12.32
N ASN A 255 19.61 -17.55 13.26
CA ASN A 255 20.17 -16.28 13.74
C ASN A 255 21.02 -15.58 12.67
N GLN A 256 21.76 -16.33 11.85
CA GLN A 256 22.55 -15.76 10.76
C GLN A 256 21.65 -15.21 9.66
N TYR A 257 20.58 -15.92 9.26
CA TYR A 257 19.58 -15.40 8.33
C TYR A 257 18.93 -14.12 8.84
N LYS A 258 18.50 -14.12 10.11
CA LYS A 258 17.91 -12.95 10.75
C LYS A 258 18.87 -11.76 10.70
N ARG A 259 20.13 -11.95 11.08
CA ARG A 259 21.11 -10.86 11.10
C ARG A 259 21.38 -10.32 9.70
N LYS A 260 21.51 -11.19 8.68
CA LYS A 260 21.65 -10.78 7.28
C LYS A 260 20.45 -9.95 6.80
N LEU A 261 19.22 -10.42 7.04
CA LEU A 261 18.00 -9.66 6.68
C LEU A 261 17.96 -8.27 7.32
N ILE A 262 18.34 -8.17 8.60
CA ILE A 262 18.38 -6.88 9.31
C ILE A 262 19.41 -5.93 8.68
N ILE A 263 20.61 -6.43 8.38
CA ILE A 263 21.65 -5.62 7.73
C ILE A 263 21.20 -5.20 6.32
N ASP A 264 20.63 -6.11 5.55
CA ASP A 264 20.17 -5.85 4.18
C ASP A 264 19.09 -4.77 4.14
N ILE A 265 18.14 -4.76 5.08
CA ILE A 265 17.09 -3.73 5.13
C ILE A 265 17.61 -2.40 5.69
N LEU A 266 18.55 -2.42 6.65
CA LEU A 266 19.18 -1.20 7.15
C LEU A 266 19.94 -0.49 6.03
N ASN A 267 20.71 -1.22 5.24
CA ASN A 267 21.45 -0.66 4.12
C ASN A 267 20.52 0.00 3.09
N GLN A 268 19.35 -0.58 2.83
CA GLN A 268 18.35 -0.02 1.91
C GLN A 268 17.75 1.30 2.40
N VAL A 269 17.66 1.50 3.70
CA VAL A 269 17.22 2.78 4.26
C VAL A 269 18.40 3.72 4.55
N GLY A 270 19.62 3.40 4.07
CA GLY A 270 20.81 4.23 4.25
C GLY A 270 21.36 4.24 5.69
N LEU A 271 21.15 3.17 6.45
CA LEU A 271 21.76 2.94 7.76
C LEU A 271 22.75 1.77 7.66
N ASP A 272 23.97 1.96 8.13
CA ASP A 272 25.01 0.94 8.09
C ASP A 272 24.95 -0.01 9.30
N GLU A 273 25.69 -1.11 9.27
CA GLU A 273 25.66 -2.11 10.35
C GLU A 273 26.19 -1.61 11.71
N THR A 274 26.91 -0.49 11.76
CA THR A 274 27.40 0.06 13.03
C THR A 274 26.26 0.51 13.95
N VAL A 275 25.07 0.75 13.41
CA VAL A 275 23.88 1.15 14.15
C VAL A 275 23.24 0.03 14.97
N LEU A 276 23.58 -1.24 14.71
CA LEU A 276 22.88 -2.41 15.27
C LEU A 276 22.79 -2.39 16.80
N ASN A 277 23.86 -1.96 17.46
CA ASN A 277 23.97 -1.91 18.92
C ASN A 277 23.45 -0.61 19.55
N ARG A 278 23.13 0.39 18.72
CA ARG A 278 22.62 1.69 19.17
C ARG A 278 21.16 1.58 19.59
N TYR A 279 20.70 2.54 20.37
CA TYR A 279 19.32 2.63 20.85
C TYR A 279 18.53 3.68 20.06
N PRO A 280 17.20 3.52 19.87
CA PRO A 280 16.36 4.44 19.12
C PRO A 280 16.51 5.92 19.53
N LEU A 281 16.70 6.19 20.83
CA LEU A 281 16.86 7.55 21.36
C LEU A 281 18.17 8.24 20.92
N GLU A 282 19.13 7.50 20.37
CA GLU A 282 20.41 8.03 19.88
C GLU A 282 20.35 8.52 18.42
N PHE A 283 19.17 8.46 17.79
CA PHE A 283 18.93 8.81 16.39
C PHE A 283 18.08 10.07 16.24
N SER A 284 18.24 10.77 15.11
CA SER A 284 17.33 11.85 14.73
C SER A 284 15.93 11.31 14.39
N GLY A 285 14.90 12.15 14.39
CA GLY A 285 13.53 11.73 14.04
C GLY A 285 13.42 11.06 12.67
N GLY A 286 14.18 11.57 11.67
CA GLY A 286 14.26 10.94 10.35
C GLY A 286 14.95 9.57 10.35
N GLN A 287 15.97 9.38 11.18
CA GLN A 287 16.63 8.08 11.34
C GLN A 287 15.74 7.09 12.11
N GLN A 288 15.02 7.54 13.14
CA GLN A 288 14.02 6.72 13.83
C GLN A 288 12.90 6.29 12.88
N GLN A 289 12.46 7.18 11.98
CA GLN A 289 11.50 6.82 10.94
C GLN A 289 12.04 5.70 10.03
N ARG A 290 13.30 5.80 9.59
CA ARG A 290 13.98 4.75 8.81
C ARG A 290 14.04 3.41 9.56
N VAL A 291 14.35 3.42 10.85
CA VAL A 291 14.30 2.22 11.70
C VAL A 291 12.88 1.65 11.79
N GLY A 292 11.85 2.50 11.91
CA GLY A 292 10.45 2.11 11.86
C GLY A 292 10.05 1.46 10.54
N ILE A 293 10.50 2.02 9.42
CA ILE A 293 10.33 1.43 8.07
C ILE A 293 10.98 0.05 8.01
N CYS A 294 12.25 -0.09 8.48
CA CYS A 294 12.94 -1.38 8.51
C CYS A 294 12.15 -2.43 9.29
N ARG A 295 11.69 -2.10 10.49
CA ARG A 295 10.92 -3.02 11.34
C ARG A 295 9.65 -3.53 10.64
N ALA A 296 8.96 -2.67 9.90
CA ALA A 296 7.76 -3.06 9.17
C ALA A 296 8.08 -3.90 7.92
N VAL A 297 9.16 -3.58 7.20
CA VAL A 297 9.46 -4.17 5.89
C VAL A 297 10.34 -5.42 5.95
N VAL A 298 11.08 -5.65 7.04
CA VAL A 298 11.97 -6.82 7.18
C VAL A 298 11.23 -8.17 7.06
N LEU A 299 9.94 -8.19 7.40
CA LEU A 299 9.06 -9.36 7.23
C LEU A 299 8.54 -9.55 5.80
N GLN A 300 8.81 -8.58 4.92
CA GLN A 300 8.42 -8.56 3.52
C GLN A 300 6.91 -8.75 3.33
N PRO A 301 6.12 -7.84 3.89
CA PRO A 301 4.67 -7.89 3.77
C PRO A 301 4.27 -7.74 2.30
N GLN A 302 3.11 -8.25 1.93
CA GLN A 302 2.53 -7.92 0.62
C GLN A 302 1.83 -6.57 0.66
N ILE A 303 1.35 -6.16 1.85
CA ILE A 303 0.61 -4.92 2.06
C ILE A 303 1.25 -4.11 3.19
N LEU A 304 1.57 -2.85 2.92
CA LEU A 304 2.12 -1.91 3.88
C LEU A 304 1.19 -0.71 4.02
N ILE A 305 0.74 -0.42 5.25
CA ILE A 305 0.00 0.80 5.56
C ILE A 305 0.99 1.80 6.14
N ALA A 306 1.20 2.92 5.49
CA ALA A 306 2.05 3.98 6.00
C ALA A 306 1.17 5.13 6.47
N ASP A 307 1.00 5.27 7.78
CA ASP A 307 0.13 6.28 8.40
C ASP A 307 0.92 7.55 8.69
N GLU A 308 0.80 8.54 7.81
CA GLU A 308 1.53 9.81 7.88
C GLU A 308 3.05 9.64 8.12
N PRO A 309 3.75 8.83 7.32
CA PRO A 309 5.13 8.43 7.59
C PRO A 309 6.16 9.56 7.44
N ILE A 310 5.72 10.77 7.08
CA ILE A 310 6.56 11.92 6.76
C ILE A 310 6.13 13.21 7.48
N SER A 311 5.02 13.22 8.22
CA SER A 311 4.39 14.45 8.71
C SER A 311 5.22 15.22 9.73
N ALA A 312 6.06 14.54 10.51
CA ALA A 312 6.92 15.13 11.53
C ALA A 312 8.35 15.44 11.05
N LEU A 313 8.62 15.39 9.74
CA LEU A 313 9.96 15.48 9.16
C LEU A 313 10.15 16.74 8.32
N ASP A 314 11.38 17.26 8.30
CA ASP A 314 11.79 18.36 7.41
C ASP A 314 11.68 17.96 5.93
N VAL A 315 11.40 18.93 5.04
CA VAL A 315 11.15 18.70 3.60
C VAL A 315 12.24 17.88 2.91
N SER A 316 13.52 18.10 3.23
CA SER A 316 14.63 17.33 2.66
C SER A 316 14.60 15.86 3.09
N ILE A 317 14.24 15.57 4.34
CA ILE A 317 14.10 14.21 4.87
C ILE A 317 12.84 13.54 4.31
N GLN A 318 11.74 14.28 4.13
CA GLN A 318 10.52 13.76 3.49
C GLN A 318 10.82 13.20 2.09
N ALA A 319 11.57 13.94 1.27
CA ALA A 319 11.98 13.50 -0.07
C ALA A 319 12.83 12.22 -0.02
N GLN A 320 13.75 12.12 0.94
CA GLN A 320 14.56 10.91 1.12
C GLN A 320 13.70 9.70 1.53
N VAL A 321 12.73 9.89 2.43
CA VAL A 321 11.80 8.81 2.85
C VAL A 321 10.91 8.38 1.69
N ILE A 322 10.44 9.31 0.86
CA ILE A 322 9.68 8.98 -0.36
C ILE A 322 10.50 8.09 -1.30
N ASN A 323 11.78 8.41 -1.52
CA ASN A 323 12.66 7.59 -2.37
C ASN A 323 12.84 6.18 -1.79
N ILE A 324 13.01 6.06 -0.46
CA ILE A 324 13.05 4.76 0.22
C ILE A 324 11.79 3.95 -0.09
N PHE A 325 10.60 4.53 0.06
CA PHE A 325 9.37 3.78 -0.24
C PHE A 325 9.27 3.36 -1.72
N LYS A 326 9.74 4.18 -2.66
CA LYS A 326 9.80 3.80 -4.09
C LYS A 326 10.72 2.60 -4.31
N GLU A 327 11.92 2.66 -3.76
CA GLU A 327 12.90 1.59 -3.87
C GLU A 327 12.37 0.29 -3.24
N LEU A 328 11.73 0.38 -2.06
CA LEU A 328 11.11 -0.77 -1.39
C LEU A 328 9.91 -1.32 -2.16
N LYS A 329 9.07 -0.46 -2.75
CA LYS A 329 7.96 -0.86 -3.63
C LYS A 329 8.49 -1.68 -4.80
N GLU A 330 9.49 -1.18 -5.51
CA GLU A 330 10.06 -1.85 -6.68
C GLU A 330 10.76 -3.15 -6.30
N LYS A 331 11.55 -3.12 -5.22
CA LYS A 331 12.35 -4.26 -4.78
C LYS A 331 11.51 -5.43 -4.26
N TYR A 332 10.42 -5.15 -3.54
CA TYR A 332 9.61 -6.19 -2.90
C TYR A 332 8.20 -6.33 -3.48
N ASN A 333 7.89 -5.60 -4.56
CA ASN A 333 6.54 -5.48 -5.14
C ASN A 333 5.46 -5.21 -4.09
N LEU A 334 5.76 -4.28 -3.17
CA LEU A 334 4.87 -3.92 -2.09
C LEU A 334 3.64 -3.22 -2.64
N THR A 335 2.48 -3.55 -2.07
CA THR A 335 1.28 -2.74 -2.22
C THR A 335 1.18 -1.81 -1.02
N ILE A 336 1.12 -0.50 -1.26
CA ILE A 336 1.24 0.49 -0.19
C ILE A 336 -0.03 1.32 -0.12
N ILE A 337 -0.59 1.45 1.08
CA ILE A 337 -1.60 2.48 1.38
C ILE A 337 -0.86 3.61 2.07
N PHE A 338 -0.65 4.71 1.35
CA PHE A 338 0.08 5.86 1.85
C PHE A 338 -0.89 6.93 2.34
N ILE A 339 -1.04 7.04 3.66
CA ILE A 339 -1.92 8.02 4.29
C ILE A 339 -1.13 9.31 4.49
N ALA A 340 -1.67 10.42 3.99
CA ALA A 340 -1.06 11.73 4.17
C ALA A 340 -2.12 12.84 4.21
N HIS A 341 -1.71 14.02 4.67
CA HIS A 341 -2.53 15.23 4.60
C HIS A 341 -2.10 16.18 3.47
N ASP A 342 -0.83 16.11 3.00
CA ASP A 342 -0.31 16.94 1.90
C ASP A 342 -0.35 16.17 0.57
N LEU A 343 -1.12 16.68 -0.39
CA LEU A 343 -1.27 16.12 -1.73
C LEU A 343 0.01 16.17 -2.58
N ARG A 344 0.95 17.11 -2.33
CA ARG A 344 2.23 17.19 -3.05
C ARG A 344 3.08 15.96 -2.86
N MET A 345 3.25 15.57 -1.60
CA MET A 345 4.12 14.46 -1.27
C MET A 345 3.55 13.14 -1.78
N VAL A 346 2.22 13.06 -1.82
CA VAL A 346 1.46 11.92 -2.36
C VAL A 346 1.62 11.81 -3.87
N GLU A 347 1.73 12.94 -4.59
CA GLU A 347 2.00 12.98 -6.03
C GLU A 347 3.24 12.17 -6.41
N TYR A 348 4.32 12.40 -5.66
CA TYR A 348 5.62 11.83 -5.99
C TYR A 348 5.65 10.31 -5.83
N ILE A 349 4.77 9.71 -5.03
CA ILE A 349 4.86 8.30 -4.63
C ILE A 349 3.66 7.46 -5.11
N SER A 350 2.48 8.05 -5.28
CA SER A 350 1.24 7.31 -5.47
C SER A 350 0.93 7.07 -6.93
N ASP A 351 0.41 5.89 -7.26
CA ASP A 351 -0.15 5.59 -8.59
C ASP A 351 -1.60 6.13 -8.69
N ARG A 352 -2.33 6.06 -7.57
CA ARG A 352 -3.72 6.52 -7.45
C ARG A 352 -3.93 7.28 -6.15
N ILE A 353 -4.91 8.17 -6.15
CA ILE A 353 -5.34 8.93 -4.99
C ILE A 353 -6.81 8.65 -4.69
N ALA A 354 -7.12 8.52 -3.41
CA ALA A 354 -8.45 8.49 -2.86
C ALA A 354 -8.59 9.62 -1.82
N VAL A 355 -9.50 10.55 -2.08
CA VAL A 355 -9.76 11.72 -1.23
C VAL A 355 -10.91 11.40 -0.28
N ILE A 356 -10.68 11.59 1.03
CA ILE A 356 -11.66 11.34 2.09
C ILE A 356 -11.94 12.61 2.91
N ASN A 357 -13.21 12.85 3.19
CA ASN A 357 -13.68 13.91 4.08
C ASN A 357 -14.77 13.39 5.01
N LYS A 358 -14.68 13.72 6.31
CA LYS A 358 -15.65 13.31 7.35
C LYS A 358 -16.11 11.85 7.21
N GLY A 359 -15.16 10.95 6.97
CA GLY A 359 -15.40 9.52 6.86
C GLY A 359 -15.99 9.02 5.53
N THR A 360 -16.12 9.88 4.52
CA THR A 360 -16.69 9.54 3.20
C THR A 360 -15.68 9.80 2.09
N LEU A 361 -15.50 8.84 1.18
CA LEU A 361 -14.71 9.05 -0.04
C LEU A 361 -15.45 10.00 -0.99
N LEU A 362 -14.72 10.97 -1.52
CA LEU A 362 -15.26 12.01 -2.39
C LEU A 362 -14.75 11.91 -3.82
N GLU A 363 -13.50 11.47 -4.01
CA GLU A 363 -12.86 11.44 -5.32
C GLU A 363 -11.80 10.34 -5.36
N VAL A 364 -11.75 9.55 -6.43
CA VAL A 364 -10.78 8.45 -6.60
C VAL A 364 -10.32 8.42 -8.05
N GLY A 365 -9.01 8.39 -8.29
CA GLY A 365 -8.49 8.30 -9.65
C GLY A 365 -6.97 8.18 -9.74
N PRO A 366 -6.40 8.09 -10.96
CA PRO A 366 -4.96 8.19 -11.17
C PRO A 366 -4.42 9.49 -10.58
N THR A 367 -3.25 9.43 -9.94
CA THR A 367 -2.62 10.56 -9.25
C THR A 367 -2.58 11.82 -10.11
N LYS A 368 -2.08 11.71 -11.35
CA LYS A 368 -2.02 12.83 -12.31
C LYS A 368 -3.38 13.46 -12.58
N SER A 369 -4.43 12.63 -12.68
CA SER A 369 -5.79 13.11 -12.97
C SER A 369 -6.37 13.87 -11.77
N VAL A 370 -6.20 13.34 -10.56
CA VAL A 370 -6.73 13.96 -9.33
C VAL A 370 -5.99 15.27 -8.99
N ILE A 371 -4.68 15.35 -9.24
CA ILE A 371 -3.87 16.53 -8.89
C ILE A 371 -3.96 17.64 -9.94
N HIS A 372 -3.90 17.31 -11.22
CA HIS A 372 -3.92 18.33 -12.27
C HIS A 372 -5.33 18.68 -12.75
N ASN A 373 -6.31 17.79 -12.55
CA ASN A 373 -7.70 18.01 -12.94
C ASN A 373 -8.68 17.57 -11.81
N PRO A 374 -8.59 18.18 -10.62
CA PRO A 374 -9.47 17.86 -9.49
C PRO A 374 -10.92 18.27 -9.77
N HIS A 375 -11.85 17.34 -9.61
CA HIS A 375 -13.27 17.59 -9.86
C HIS A 375 -14.02 17.96 -8.58
N HIS A 376 -13.75 17.31 -7.46
CA HIS A 376 -14.50 17.59 -6.24
C HIS A 376 -14.06 18.95 -5.64
N PRO A 377 -15.00 19.84 -5.24
CA PRO A 377 -14.65 21.13 -4.63
C PRO A 377 -13.74 21.02 -3.40
N TYR A 378 -13.93 19.99 -2.58
CA TYR A 378 -13.03 19.64 -1.48
C TYR A 378 -11.61 19.30 -1.94
N THR A 379 -11.45 18.56 -3.04
CA THR A 379 -10.11 18.25 -3.56
C THR A 379 -9.42 19.53 -4.03
N GLN A 380 -10.16 20.42 -4.70
CA GLN A 380 -9.65 21.75 -5.08
C GLN A 380 -9.22 22.56 -3.85
N SER A 381 -10.01 22.57 -2.77
CA SER A 381 -9.65 23.29 -1.55
C SER A 381 -8.38 22.73 -0.89
N LEU A 382 -8.21 21.41 -0.89
CA LEU A 382 -6.99 20.78 -0.37
C LEU A 382 -5.75 21.19 -1.18
N LEU A 383 -5.85 21.18 -2.51
CA LEU A 383 -4.75 21.58 -3.40
C LEU A 383 -4.45 23.08 -3.29
N ASP A 384 -5.48 23.92 -3.14
CA ASP A 384 -5.32 25.37 -3.01
C ASP A 384 -4.71 25.80 -1.68
N ALA A 385 -4.92 25.01 -0.61
CA ALA A 385 -4.33 25.23 0.71
C ALA A 385 -2.82 24.95 0.74
N VAL A 386 -2.29 24.29 -0.28
CA VAL A 386 -0.86 24.01 -0.38
C VAL A 386 -0.10 25.25 -0.85
N PRO A 387 0.96 25.70 -0.13
CA PRO A 387 1.77 26.83 -0.55
C PRO A 387 2.50 26.56 -1.87
N SER A 388 2.42 27.49 -2.82
CA SER A 388 3.21 27.49 -4.07
C SER A 388 4.15 28.69 -4.11
N ILE A 389 5.37 28.48 -4.60
CA ILE A 389 6.40 29.54 -4.75
C ILE A 389 5.91 30.65 -5.71
N GLU A 390 5.06 30.27 -6.68
CA GLU A 390 4.47 31.16 -7.68
C GLU A 390 3.17 31.85 -7.21
N ALA A 391 2.75 31.69 -5.95
CA ALA A 391 1.52 32.32 -5.47
C ALA A 391 1.65 33.86 -5.44
N GLU A 392 0.73 34.56 -6.13
CA GLU A 392 0.65 36.02 -6.08
C GLU A 392 0.44 36.50 -4.63
N LYS A 393 1.15 37.57 -4.25
CA LYS A 393 1.05 38.21 -2.92
C LYS A 393 -0.39 38.61 -2.63
N GLY A 394 -1.02 37.95 -1.65
CA GLY A 394 -2.41 38.19 -1.23
C GLY A 394 -3.32 36.96 -1.26
N SER A 395 -2.91 35.88 -1.95
CA SER A 395 -3.68 34.63 -2.08
C SER A 395 -3.48 33.66 -0.89
N LEU A 396 -3.47 34.15 0.35
CA LEU A 396 -3.35 33.27 1.54
C LEU A 396 -4.66 32.53 1.87
N VAL A 397 -5.76 32.85 1.20
CA VAL A 397 -7.04 32.15 1.34
C VAL A 397 -7.38 31.52 -0.01
N GLY A 398 -7.00 30.26 -0.20
CA GLY A 398 -7.54 29.42 -1.27
C GLY A 398 -9.06 29.23 -1.12
N LYS A 399 -9.72 28.56 -2.06
CA LYS A 399 -11.15 28.23 -1.92
C LYS A 399 -11.36 27.40 -0.64
N LEU A 400 -12.17 27.89 0.29
CA LEU A 400 -12.63 27.11 1.44
C LEU A 400 -13.80 26.22 1.01
N TYR A 401 -13.72 24.93 1.33
CA TYR A 401 -14.80 24.00 1.05
C TYR A 401 -15.95 24.17 2.04
N ASP A 402 -17.13 24.54 1.53
CA ASP A 402 -18.37 24.51 2.28
C ASP A 402 -19.19 23.28 1.87
N PRO A 403 -19.51 22.34 2.79
CA PRO A 403 -20.39 21.22 2.51
C PRO A 403 -21.78 21.60 1.98
N ASN A 404 -22.27 22.82 2.25
CA ASN A 404 -23.59 23.28 1.80
C ASN A 404 -23.67 23.55 0.29
N VAL A 405 -22.54 23.52 -0.42
CA VAL A 405 -22.57 23.56 -1.90
C VAL A 405 -23.31 22.35 -2.48
N HIS A 406 -23.40 21.27 -1.71
CA HIS A 406 -24.09 20.05 -2.07
C HIS A 406 -25.54 20.09 -1.59
N ASN A 407 -26.48 20.37 -2.50
CA ASN A 407 -27.92 20.38 -2.23
C ASN A 407 -28.51 18.96 -2.28
N TYR A 408 -27.99 18.05 -1.44
CA TYR A 408 -28.46 16.66 -1.39
C TYR A 408 -29.77 16.55 -0.62
N ASP A 409 -30.76 15.89 -1.23
CA ASP A 409 -32.06 15.59 -0.62
C ASP A 409 -32.46 14.13 -0.91
N LYS A 410 -33.68 13.73 -0.55
CA LYS A 410 -34.13 12.33 -0.71
C LYS A 410 -34.11 11.84 -2.15
N ASP A 411 -34.31 12.73 -3.12
CA ASP A 411 -34.41 12.42 -4.54
C ASP A 411 -33.09 12.75 -5.27
N ASN A 412 -32.31 13.69 -4.74
CA ASN A 412 -31.00 14.10 -5.24
C ASN A 412 -29.85 13.56 -4.36
N GLN A 413 -29.61 12.25 -4.41
CA GLN A 413 -28.50 11.61 -3.68
C GLN A 413 -27.25 11.49 -4.57
N PRO A 414 -26.04 11.64 -3.99
CA PRO A 414 -24.82 11.49 -4.76
C PRO A 414 -24.58 10.03 -5.19
N LYS A 415 -23.98 9.87 -6.36
CA LYS A 415 -23.51 8.59 -6.90
C LYS A 415 -22.09 8.73 -7.43
N TRP A 416 -21.45 7.60 -7.73
CA TRP A 416 -20.12 7.63 -8.34
C TRP A 416 -20.25 7.96 -9.82
N GLN A 417 -19.72 9.11 -10.22
CA GLN A 417 -19.72 9.60 -11.59
C GLN A 417 -18.32 9.43 -12.18
N LYS A 418 -18.22 8.77 -13.34
CA LYS A 418 -16.97 8.70 -14.10
C LYS A 418 -16.76 10.04 -14.81
N VAL A 419 -15.69 10.76 -14.47
CA VAL A 419 -15.36 12.06 -15.06
C VAL A 419 -14.27 11.98 -16.13
N ASN A 420 -13.36 11.02 -16.00
CA ASN A 420 -12.32 10.73 -16.98
C ASN A 420 -11.95 9.24 -16.93
N ASP A 421 -10.93 8.81 -17.69
CA ASP A 421 -10.45 7.44 -17.59
C ASP A 421 -9.96 7.11 -16.18
N LYS A 422 -10.55 6.06 -15.60
CA LYS A 422 -10.29 5.57 -14.23
C LYS A 422 -10.48 6.61 -13.11
N HIS A 423 -11.06 7.78 -13.38
CA HIS A 423 -11.27 8.87 -12.43
C HIS A 423 -12.77 9.08 -12.14
N PHE A 424 -13.10 9.00 -10.86
CA PHE A 424 -14.47 9.05 -10.35
C PHE A 424 -14.61 10.11 -9.27
N VAL A 425 -15.75 10.81 -9.28
CA VAL A 425 -16.14 11.78 -8.26
C VAL A 425 -17.50 11.39 -7.69
N LEU A 426 -17.68 11.62 -6.39
CA LEU A 426 -18.97 11.47 -5.73
C LEU A 426 -19.77 12.76 -5.94
N ALA A 427 -20.80 12.69 -6.76
CA ALA A 427 -21.66 13.83 -7.09
C ALA A 427 -23.06 13.36 -7.50
N SER A 428 -24.04 14.24 -7.36
CA SER A 428 -25.37 14.04 -7.95
C SER A 428 -25.36 14.23 -9.47
N ASP A 429 -26.45 13.87 -10.16
CA ASP A 429 -26.60 14.14 -11.60
C ASP A 429 -26.67 15.64 -11.90
N LEU A 430 -27.26 16.42 -11.00
CA LEU A 430 -27.41 17.88 -11.16
C LEU A 430 -26.08 18.62 -11.05
N GLU A 431 -25.15 18.12 -10.22
CA GLU A 431 -23.84 18.75 -10.01
C GLU A 431 -22.82 18.42 -11.09
N LEU A 432 -23.01 17.33 -11.83
CA LEU A 432 -21.96 16.76 -12.69
C LEU A 432 -21.46 17.75 -13.75
N GLU A 433 -22.36 18.47 -14.41
CA GLU A 433 -21.99 19.46 -15.44
C GLU A 433 -21.26 20.66 -14.80
N SER A 434 -21.77 21.19 -13.69
CA SER A 434 -21.11 22.28 -12.96
C SER A 434 -19.71 21.88 -12.48
N ILE A 435 -19.53 20.66 -11.98
CA ILE A 435 -18.24 20.14 -11.53
C ILE A 435 -17.26 20.06 -12.71
N LYS A 436 -17.70 19.53 -13.87
CA LYS A 436 -16.86 19.45 -15.07
C LYS A 436 -16.46 20.82 -15.60
N GLU A 437 -17.37 21.79 -15.58
CA GLU A 437 -17.07 23.17 -15.99
C GLU A 437 -16.07 23.83 -15.05
N GLN A 438 -16.27 23.70 -13.74
CA GLN A 438 -15.34 24.24 -12.74
C GLN A 438 -13.96 23.58 -12.82
N ALA A 439 -13.89 22.27 -13.08
CA ALA A 439 -12.64 21.55 -13.26
C ALA A 439 -11.83 22.09 -14.47
N LYS A 440 -12.50 22.43 -15.59
CA LYS A 440 -11.83 23.06 -16.75
C LYS A 440 -11.22 24.43 -16.44
N LEU A 441 -11.83 25.16 -15.51
CA LEU A 441 -11.37 26.49 -15.08
C LEU A 441 -10.26 26.39 -14.01
N TYR A 442 -10.12 25.23 -13.36
CA TYR A 442 -9.11 25.00 -12.35
C TYR A 442 -7.72 24.94 -13.00
N LYS A 443 -6.85 25.87 -12.63
CA LYS A 443 -5.43 25.82 -12.99
C LYS A 443 -4.68 25.24 -11.80
N SER A 444 -4.27 23.99 -11.92
CA SER A 444 -3.44 23.35 -10.90
C SER A 444 -2.16 24.16 -10.70
N LYS A 445 -1.83 24.44 -9.43
CA LYS A 445 -0.58 25.11 -9.05
C LYS A 445 0.62 24.15 -9.09
N PHE A 446 0.39 22.89 -9.42
CA PHE A 446 1.41 21.84 -9.57
C PHE A 446 1.83 21.77 -11.04
N ILE A 447 3.12 22.04 -11.29
CA ILE A 447 3.72 22.11 -12.62
C ILE A 447 3.78 20.70 -13.23
N ASN A 448 3.57 20.59 -14.55
CA ASN A 448 3.78 19.37 -15.33
C ASN A 448 5.25 18.95 -15.44
#